data_AF-A0A8T5FNE7-F1
#
_entry.id   AF-A0A8T5FNE7-F1
#
_cell.length_a   1.000
_cell.length_b   1.000
_cell.length_c   1.000
_cell.angle_alpha   90.00
_cell.angle_beta   90.00
_cell.angle_gamma   90.00
#
_symmetry.space_group_name_H-M   'P 1'
#
loop_
_entity.id
_entity.type
_entity.pdbx_description
1 polymer ?
#
loop_
_entity_poly.entity_id
_entity_poly.type
_entity_poly.pdbx_seq_one_letter_code
_entity_poly.pdbx_strand_id
1 'polypeptide(L)'
;MNKKAIITSALPYSNGEIHLGHVASTYLPADVTTRFLKQNGVEAYFVCASDDFGTPILIQSEKLGQTPQEYVEHWNKRDYEDFTAFDIAFDFFYKTSSSEN
;
A
#
# COMPACT_ATOMS: atom_id res chain seq x y z
N MET A 1 17.29 24.80 -7.96
CA MET A 1 16.95 23.70 -7.02
C MET A 1 15.87 22.86 -7.67
N ASN A 2 16.05 21.54 -7.79
CA ASN A 2 14.96 20.66 -8.21
C ASN A 2 13.90 20.64 -7.11
N LYS A 3 12.62 20.75 -7.49
CA LYS A 3 11.50 20.60 -6.55
C LYS A 3 11.45 19.15 -6.09
N LYS A 4 11.11 18.91 -4.83
CA LYS A 4 10.94 17.58 -4.25
C LYS A 4 9.48 17.37 -3.83
N ALA A 5 9.00 16.13 -3.97
CA ALA A 5 7.65 15.76 -3.54
C ALA A 5 7.65 14.36 -2.93
N ILE A 6 6.86 14.18 -1.87
CA ILE A 6 6.51 12.86 -1.35
C ILE A 6 5.02 12.71 -1.58
N ILE A 7 4.65 11.64 -2.29
CA ILE A 7 3.28 11.26 -2.58
C ILE A 7 2.98 10.06 -1.68
N THR A 8 1.84 10.12 -1.02
CA THR A 8 1.31 9.01 -0.23
C THR A 8 -0.12 8.73 -0.67
N SER A 9 -0.57 7.51 -0.37
CA SER A 9 -1.96 7.10 -0.47
C SER A 9 -2.46 6.67 0.91
N ALA A 10 -3.77 6.50 1.05
CA ALA A 10 -4.29 5.77 2.19
C ALA A 10 -3.69 4.35 2.21
N LEU A 11 -3.40 3.83 3.40
CA LEU A 11 -2.85 2.51 3.57
C LEU A 11 -3.94 1.46 3.27
N PRO A 12 -3.72 0.46 2.41
CA PRO A 12 -4.62 -0.69 2.30
C PRO A 12 -4.69 -1.43 3.62
N TYR A 13 -5.91 -1.76 4.04
CA TYR A 13 -6.13 -2.51 5.27
C TYR A 13 -5.89 -4.01 5.04
N SER A 14 -4.98 -4.63 5.80
CA SER A 14 -4.52 -6.02 5.64
C SER A 14 -5.56 -7.07 6.05
N ASN A 15 -6.76 -7.01 5.47
CA ASN A 15 -7.89 -7.84 5.88
C ASN A 15 -8.86 -8.21 4.74
N GLY A 16 -8.44 -8.10 3.48
CA GLY A 16 -9.27 -8.44 2.34
C GLY A 16 -8.75 -7.89 1.03
N GLU A 17 -9.33 -8.36 -0.06
CA GLU A 17 -8.93 -7.96 -1.40
C GLU A 17 -9.19 -6.47 -1.69
N ILE A 18 -8.27 -5.87 -2.44
CA ILE A 18 -8.45 -4.55 -3.02
C ILE A 18 -9.39 -4.64 -4.23
N HIS A 19 -10.52 -3.94 -4.18
CA HIS A 19 -11.42 -3.80 -5.32
C HIS A 19 -11.13 -2.54 -6.16
N LEU A 20 -11.68 -2.48 -7.38
CA LEU A 20 -11.50 -1.36 -8.33
C LEU A 20 -11.81 0.03 -7.74
N GLY A 21 -12.77 0.13 -6.82
CA GLY A 21 -13.09 1.41 -6.16
C GLY A 21 -11.91 1.99 -5.37
N HIS A 22 -11.06 1.16 -4.77
CA HIS A 22 -9.88 1.61 -4.04
C HIS A 22 -8.80 2.08 -5.03
N VAL A 23 -8.57 1.29 -6.10
CA VAL A 23 -7.62 1.63 -7.16
C VAL A 23 -7.99 2.97 -7.80
N ALA A 24 -9.23 3.11 -8.25
CA ALA A 24 -9.70 4.31 -8.94
C ALA A 24 -9.69 5.57 -8.05
N SER A 25 -10.03 5.44 -6.76
CA SER A 25 -10.15 6.60 -5.88
C SER A 25 -8.84 7.04 -5.24
N THR A 26 -7.91 6.11 -5.00
CA THR A 26 -6.79 6.32 -4.08
C THR A 26 -5.44 6.11 -4.75
N TYR A 27 -5.21 4.92 -5.33
CA TYR A 27 -3.87 4.53 -5.77
C TYR A 27 -3.55 5.01 -7.19
N LEU A 28 -4.50 4.90 -8.13
CA LEU A 28 -4.31 5.36 -9.50
C LEU A 28 -4.08 6.88 -9.58
N PRO A 29 -4.84 7.74 -8.89
CA PRO A 29 -4.56 9.18 -8.92
C PRO A 29 -3.18 9.54 -8.33
N ALA A 30 -2.75 8.85 -7.28
CA ALA A 30 -1.43 9.05 -6.67
C ALA A 30 -0.28 8.62 -7.60
N ASP A 31 -0.43 7.47 -8.27
CA ASP A 31 0.52 6.99 -9.27
C ASP A 31 0.63 7.96 -10.47
N VAL A 32 -0.51 8.34 -11.06
CA VAL A 32 -0.56 9.31 -12.17
C VAL A 32 0.09 10.63 -11.79
N THR A 33 -0.19 11.13 -10.58
CA THR A 33 0.41 12.37 -10.08
C THR A 33 1.92 12.24 -9.95
N THR A 34 2.40 11.12 -9.41
CA THR A 34 3.84 10.85 -9.25
C THR A 34 4.54 10.79 -10.61
N ARG A 35 3.97 10.06 -11.57
CA ARG A 35 4.50 9.96 -12.94
C ARG A 35 4.54 11.33 -13.62
N PHE A 36 3.48 12.12 -13.49
CA PHE A 36 3.43 13.49 -14.00
C PHE A 36 4.53 14.37 -13.37
N LEU A 37 4.71 14.32 -12.05
CA LEU A 37 5.75 15.10 -11.37
C LEU A 37 7.15 14.69 -11.82
N LYS A 38 7.44 13.39 -11.91
CA LYS A 38 8.72 12.86 -12.41
C LYS A 38 9.00 13.32 -13.84
N GLN A 39 8.00 13.26 -14.73
CA GLN A 39 8.11 13.75 -16.12
C GLN A 39 8.40 15.26 -16.21
N ASN A 40 7.97 16.04 -15.22
CA ASN A 40 8.23 17.48 -15.14
C ASN A 40 9.53 17.82 -14.37
N GLY A 41 10.42 16.85 -14.15
CA GLY A 41 11.71 17.06 -13.49
C GLY A 41 11.63 17.29 -11.98
N VAL A 42 10.50 16.94 -11.34
CA VAL A 42 10.38 16.93 -9.88
C VAL A 42 10.98 15.63 -9.35
N GLU A 43 11.81 15.73 -8.31
CA GLU A 43 12.28 14.57 -7.55
C GLU A 43 11.14 14.09 -6.65
N ALA A 44 10.27 13.24 -7.21
CA ALA A 44 9.07 12.74 -6.56
C ALA A 44 9.22 11.26 -6.15
N TYR A 45 8.73 10.91 -4.97
CA TYR A 45 8.67 9.53 -4.47
C TYR A 45 7.24 9.17 -4.07
N PHE A 46 6.75 8.02 -4.52
CA PHE A 46 5.46 7.48 -4.12
C PHE A 46 5.67 6.34 -3.13
N VAL A 47 5.20 6.54 -1.90
CA VAL A 47 5.35 5.57 -0.81
C VAL A 47 4.00 5.17 -0.23
N CYS A 48 3.87 3.90 0.14
CA CYS A 48 2.70 3.35 0.80
C CYS A 48 3.13 2.19 1.71
N ALA A 49 2.19 1.67 2.51
CA ALA A 49 2.39 0.51 3.35
C ALA A 49 1.04 -0.16 3.62
N SER A 50 1.03 -1.42 4.02
CA SER A 50 -0.18 -2.05 4.54
C SER A 50 -0.47 -1.60 5.98
N ASP A 51 -1.76 -1.42 6.31
CA ASP A 51 -2.24 -1.21 7.67
C ASP A 51 -2.59 -2.56 8.31
N ASP A 52 -1.74 -2.95 9.26
CA ASP A 52 -1.68 -4.29 9.83
C ASP A 52 -2.33 -4.44 11.19
N PHE A 53 -2.98 -3.39 11.72
CA PHE A 53 -3.51 -3.41 13.09
C PHE A 53 -5.03 -3.27 13.15
N GLY A 54 -5.65 -3.92 14.13
CA GLY A 54 -7.07 -3.73 14.45
C GLY A 54 -7.81 -5.03 14.71
N THR A 55 -8.95 -4.91 15.38
CA THR A 55 -9.79 -6.06 15.78
C THR A 55 -10.23 -6.95 14.60
N PRO A 56 -10.57 -6.42 13.40
CA PRO A 56 -10.92 -7.28 12.27
C PRO A 56 -9.83 -8.27 11.88
N ILE A 57 -8.55 -7.84 11.85
CA ILE A 57 -7.40 -8.70 11.56
C ILE A 57 -7.28 -9.82 12.61
N LEU A 58 -7.43 -9.49 13.89
CA LEU A 58 -7.41 -10.49 14.97
C LEU A 58 -8.52 -11.53 14.79
N ILE A 59 -9.76 -11.09 14.58
CA ILE A 59 -10.91 -12.00 14.40
C ILE A 59 -10.71 -12.92 13.19
N GLN A 60 -10.17 -12.41 12.09
CA GLN A 60 -10.02 -13.20 10.87
C GLN A 60 -8.82 -14.17 10.95
N SER A 61 -7.69 -13.73 11.50
CA SER A 61 -6.54 -14.61 11.76
C SER A 61 -6.91 -15.77 12.70
N GLU A 62 -7.63 -15.50 13.78
CA GLU A 62 -8.15 -16.54 14.69
C GLU A 62 -9.06 -17.56 13.99
N LYS A 63 -9.99 -17.09 13.15
CA LYS A 63 -10.89 -17.98 12.37
C LYS A 63 -10.14 -18.87 11.40
N LEU A 64 -9.02 -18.40 10.86
CA LEU A 64 -8.17 -19.16 9.94
C LEU A 64 -7.12 -20.01 10.66
N GLY A 65 -7.03 -19.93 11.99
CA GLY A 65 -6.03 -20.65 12.79
C GLY A 65 -4.60 -20.13 12.54
N GLN A 66 -4.45 -18.86 12.20
CA GLN A 66 -3.17 -18.19 11.91
C GLN A 66 -2.86 -17.16 12.99
N THR A 67 -1.58 -16.79 13.13
CA THR A 67 -1.21 -15.61 13.91
C THR A 67 -1.56 -14.33 13.14
N PRO A 68 -1.82 -13.19 13.82
CA PRO A 68 -2.02 -11.90 13.15
C PRO A 68 -0.86 -11.54 12.22
N GLN A 69 0.38 -11.85 12.60
CA GLN A 69 1.58 -11.58 11.81
C GLN A 69 1.58 -12.35 10.48
N GLU A 70 1.29 -13.66 10.52
CA GLU A 70 1.20 -14.47 9.29
C GLU A 70 0.07 -13.99 8.38
N TYR A 71 -1.06 -13.58 8.98
CA TYR A 71 -2.22 -13.11 8.25
C TYR A 71 -1.96 -11.79 7.50
N VAL A 72 -1.35 -10.80 8.17
CA VAL A 72 -1.02 -9.52 7.52
C VAL A 72 0.14 -9.64 6.54
N GLU A 73 1.09 -10.55 6.77
CA GLU A 73 2.17 -10.83 5.81
C GLU A 73 1.62 -11.40 4.50
N HIS A 74 0.61 -12.27 4.58
CA HIS A 74 -0.11 -12.76 3.40
C HIS A 74 -0.74 -11.62 2.61
N TRP A 75 -1.51 -10.74 3.29
CA TRP A 75 -2.21 -9.63 2.62
C TRP A 75 -1.25 -8.58 2.07
N ASN A 76 -0.20 -8.21 2.80
CA ASN A 76 0.82 -7.28 2.33
C ASN A 76 1.43 -7.73 0.99
N LYS A 77 1.78 -9.02 0.89
CA LYS A 77 2.30 -9.60 -0.35
C LYS A 77 1.25 -9.62 -1.46
N ARG A 78 0.03 -10.08 -1.15
CA ARG A 78 -1.07 -10.18 -2.12
C ARG A 78 -1.43 -8.82 -2.72
N ASP A 79 -1.56 -7.80 -1.88
CA ASP A 79 -1.88 -6.44 -2.30
C ASP A 79 -0.77 -5.85 -3.16
N TYR A 80 0.50 -6.06 -2.78
CA TYR A 80 1.65 -5.61 -3.58
C TYR A 80 1.67 -6.26 -4.98
N GLU A 81 1.38 -7.56 -5.06
CA GLU A 81 1.25 -8.27 -6.35
C GLU A 81 0.11 -7.70 -7.19
N ASP A 82 -1.06 -7.45 -6.59
CA ASP A 82 -2.21 -6.90 -7.31
C ASP A 82 -1.93 -5.46 -7.79
N PHE A 83 -1.34 -4.59 -6.96
CA PHE A 83 -0.94 -3.24 -7.38
C PHE A 83 0.08 -3.28 -8.53
N THR A 84 1.05 -4.18 -8.46
CA THR A 84 2.05 -4.37 -9.52
C THR A 84 1.38 -4.82 -10.82
N ALA A 85 0.39 -5.72 -10.75
CA ALA A 85 -0.36 -6.17 -11.91
C ALA A 85 -1.21 -5.05 -12.56
N PHE A 86 -1.62 -4.05 -11.77
CA PHE A 86 -2.28 -2.83 -12.26
C PHE A 86 -1.30 -1.73 -12.75
N ASP A 87 0.00 -1.99 -12.76
CA ASP A 87 1.07 -1.01 -13.06
C ASP A 87 1.04 0.22 -12.13
N ILE A 88 0.64 0.03 -10.87
CA ILE A 88 0.84 1.03 -9.82
C ILE A 88 2.28 0.89 -9.31
N ALA A 89 3.07 1.94 -9.50
CA ALA A 89 4.51 1.91 -9.26
C ALA A 89 4.89 2.69 -7.99
N PHE A 90 4.90 2.01 -6.85
CA PHE A 90 5.48 2.55 -5.62
C PHE A 90 7.01 2.56 -5.71
N ASP A 91 7.62 3.66 -5.26
CA ASP A 91 9.07 3.69 -5.01
C ASP A 91 9.43 2.90 -3.74
N PHE A 92 8.49 2.81 -2.78
CA PHE A 92 8.62 1.98 -1.60
C PHE A 92 7.23 1.55 -1.08
N PHE A 93 7.06 0.25 -0.86
CA PHE A 93 5.86 -0.34 -0.25
C PHE A 93 6.27 -1.17 0.97
N TYR A 94 5.73 -0.86 2.14
CA TYR A 94 6.13 -1.49 3.41
C TYR A 94 4.94 -1.93 4.23
N LYS A 95 5.07 -1.97 5.55
CA LYS A 95 4.05 -2.49 6.47
C LYS A 95 4.11 -1.80 7.83
N THR A 96 2.98 -1.56 8.46
CA THR A 96 2.93 -0.91 9.79
C THR A 96 3.36 -1.85 10.92
N SER A 97 3.34 -3.16 10.73
CA SER A 97 3.84 -4.16 11.70
C SER A 97 5.36 -4.34 11.70
N SER A 98 6.11 -3.36 11.21
CA SER A 98 7.58 -3.37 11.16
C SER A 98 8.21 -3.07 12.53
N SER A 99 9.50 -3.35 12.68
CA SER A 99 10.23 -3.12 13.94
C SER A 99 10.40 -1.65 14.32
N GLU A 100 10.39 -0.75 13.33
CA GLU A 100 10.63 0.68 13.52
C GLU A 100 9.37 1.45 13.98
N ASN A 101 8.21 0.79 14.00
CA ASN A 101 6.92 1.36 14.37
C ASN A 101 6.39 0.72 15.67
#